data_AF-A0A519UQ49-F1
#
_entry.id   AF-A0A519UQ49-F1
#
_cell.length_a   1.000
_cell.length_b   1.000
_cell.length_c   1.000
_cell.angle_alpha   90.00
_cell.angle_beta   90.00
_cell.angle_gamma   90.00
#
_symmetry.space_group_name_H-M   'P 1'
#
loop_
_entity.id
_entity.type
_entity.pdbx_description
1 polymer ?
#
loop_
_entity_poly.entity_id
_entity_poly.type
_entity_poly.pdbx_seq_one_letter_code
_entity_poly.pdbx_strand_id
1 'polypeptide(L)' 'MPTIQQLVRKGRVALEFKSKSPALDSCPQRRGVCT' A
#
# COMPACT_ATOMS: atom_id res chain seq x y z
N MET A 1 11.17 16.94 -14.67
CA MET A 1 12.25 16.64 -13.72
C MET A 1 12.21 17.68 -12.61
N PRO A 2 11.95 17.30 -11.34
CA PRO A 2 11.88 18.26 -10.25
C PRO A 2 13.29 18.70 -9.79
N THR A 3 13.43 19.96 -9.39
CA THR A 3 14.69 20.51 -8.85
C THR A 3 14.88 20.13 -7.38
N ILE A 4 16.12 20.24 -6.86
CA ILE A 4 16.42 19.93 -5.45
C ILE A 4 15.56 20.78 -4.50
N GLN A 5 15.42 22.08 -4.78
CA GLN A 5 14.60 22.97 -3.93
C GLN A 5 13.10 22.59 -3.95
N GLN A 6 12.59 22.04 -5.06
CA GLN A 6 11.23 21.50 -5.11
C GLN A 6 11.08 20.26 -4.23
N LEU A 7 12.07 19.35 -4.23
CA LEU A 7 12.07 18.16 -3.38
C LEU A 7 12.26 18.49 -1.89
N VAL A 8 13.04 19.52 -1.56
CA VAL A 8 13.21 19.99 -0.17
C VAL A 8 11.89 20.56 0.38
N ARG A 9 11.15 21.34 -0.42
CA ARG A 9 9.84 21.89 -0.01
C ARG A 9 8.71 20.86 -0.07
N LYS A 10 8.76 19.94 -1.04
CA LYS A 10 7.77 18.89 -1.28
C LYS A 10 8.50 17.60 -1.63
N GLY A 11 8.71 16.75 -0.62
CA GLY A 11 9.33 15.45 -0.79
C GLY A 11 8.54 14.54 -1.74
N ARG A 12 9.17 13.45 -2.18
CA ARG A 12 8.47 12.41 -2.92
C ARG A 12 7.54 11.64 -1.98
N VAL A 13 6.33 11.37 -2.44
CA VAL A 13 5.36 10.54 -1.72
C VAL A 13 5.39 9.14 -2.32
N ALA A 14 5.56 8.12 -1.48
CA ALA A 14 5.43 6.74 -1.90
C ALA A 14 3.94 6.44 -2.15
N LEU A 15 3.66 5.69 -3.22
CA LEU A 15 2.29 5.26 -3.49
C LEU A 15 1.90 4.17 -2.49
N GLU A 16 0.75 4.33 -1.85
CA GLU A 16 0.17 3.30 -0.99
C GLU A 16 -0.56 2.27 -1.85
N PHE A 17 -0.25 0.98 -1.63
CA PHE A 17 -0.89 -0.12 -2.33
C PHE A 17 -1.80 -0.89 -1.39
N LYS A 18 -3.03 -1.16 -1.82
CA LYS A 18 -3.97 -2.01 -1.11
C LYS A 18 -3.88 -3.44 -1.64
N SER A 19 -3.89 -4.42 -0.75
CA SER A 19 -3.99 -5.81 -1.14
C SER A 19 -5.35 -6.08 -1.79
N LYS A 20 -5.35 -6.85 -2.89
CA LYS A 20 -6.58 -7.33 -3.53
C LYS A 20 -7.33 -8.35 -2.68
N SER A 21 -6.70 -8.89 -1.64
CA SER A 21 -7.25 -9.92 -0.76
C SER A 21 -7.24 -9.43 0.70
N PRO A 22 -8.05 -8.42 1.06
CA PRO A 22 -8.06 -7.86 2.42
C PRO A 22 -8.55 -8.87 3.46
N ALA A 23 -9.44 -9.79 3.09
CA ALA A 23 -9.94 -10.83 3.98
C ALA A 23 -8.84 -11.77 4.48
N LEU A 24 -7.74 -11.92 3.72
CA LEU A 24 -6.60 -12.76 4.13
C LEU A 24 -5.71 -12.07 5.16
N ASP A 25 -5.74 -10.73 5.29
CA ASP A 25 -4.99 -10.00 6.33
C ASP A 25 -3.54 -10.46 6.47
N SER A 26 -2.84 -10.48 5.34
CA SER A 26 -1.44 -10.93 5.22
C SER A 26 -1.13 -12.40 5.56
N CYS A 27 -2.13 -13.25 5.84
CA CYS A 27 -1.92 -14.68 5.98
C CYS A 27 -2.10 -15.42 4.64
N PRO A 28 -1.44 -16.58 4.44
CA PRO A 28 -1.51 -17.31 3.17
C PRO A 28 -2.88 -17.98 2.93
N GLN A 29 -3.58 -18.42 4.00
CA GLN A 29 -4.93 -18.98 3.94
C GLN A 29 -5.69 -18.68 5.24
N ARG A 30 -7.00 -18.39 5.14
CA ARG A 30 -7.92 -18.35 6.29
C ARG A 30 -8.98 -19.44 6.19
N ARG A 31 -9.31 -20.06 7.33
CA ARG A 31 -10.40 -21.03 7.42
C ARG A 31 -11.75 -20.28 7.36
N GLY A 32 -12.65 -20.74 6.50
CA GLY A 32 -14.04 -20.29 6.44
C GLY A 32 -15.00 -21.44 6.72
N VAL A 33 -16.19 -21.11 7.21
CA VAL A 33 -17.34 -22.03 7.26
C VAL A 33 -18.38 -21.54 6.25
N CYS A 34 -18.98 -22.45 5.48
CA CYS A 34 -20.07 -22.09 4.58
C CYS A 34 -21.29 -21.72 5.41
N THR A 35 -21.87 -20.55 5.13
CA THR A 35 -23.16 -20.12 5.66
C THR A 35 -24.27 -20.47 4.70
#